data_AF-H3BQM3-F1
#
_entry.id   AF-H3BQM3-F1
#
_cell.length_a   1.000
_cell.length_b   1.000
_cell.length_c   1.000
_cell.angle_alpha   90.00
_cell.angle_beta   90.00
_cell.angle_gamma   90.00
#
_symmetry.space_group_name_H-M   'P 1'
#
loop_
_entity.id
_entity.type
_entity.pdbx_description
1 polymer ?
#
loop_
_entity_poly.entity_id
_entity_poly.type
_entity_poly.pdbx_seq_one_letter_code
_entity_poly.pdbx_strand_id
1 'polypeptide(L)'
;MLVAKLIQCIVFGPLRVSERQHLKDKFWNFIFYKFIFIFGVLNVQTVEEVVMWCLWFAGLVFLHLMVQLCKDRFEYLSFSPTTPMSSHGRVLSLLVAMLLSCCGLAAVCSITGYTHGMHTLAFMAAESLLVTVRTAHVILRYVIHLWDLNHEGTWEGKGTYVYYT
;
A
#
# COMPACT_ATOMS: atom_id res chain seq x y z
N MET A 1 -4.37 13.72 9.98
CA MET A 1 -4.92 13.89 8.61
C MET A 1 -4.12 14.85 7.72
N LEU A 2 -3.56 15.96 8.25
CA LEU A 2 -2.78 16.91 7.44
C LEU A 2 -1.50 16.29 6.84
N VAL A 3 -0.74 15.50 7.61
CA VAL A 3 0.48 14.83 7.11
C VAL A 3 0.16 13.85 5.97
N ALA A 4 -0.89 13.04 6.10
CA ALA A 4 -1.32 12.12 5.04
C ALA A 4 -1.81 12.87 3.78
N LYS A 5 -2.50 13.99 3.95
CA LYS A 5 -2.89 14.90 2.86
C LYS A 5 -1.70 15.57 2.21
N LEU A 6 -0.68 15.94 2.98
CA LEU A 6 0.54 16.58 2.50
C LEU A 6 1.37 15.60 1.68
N ILE A 7 1.60 14.39 2.22
CA ILE A 7 2.25 13.29 1.51
C ILE A 7 1.47 12.95 0.25
N GLN A 8 0.14 12.82 0.33
CA GLN A 8 -0.70 12.60 -0.86
C GLN A 8 -0.55 13.72 -1.90
N CYS A 9 -0.56 14.98 -1.49
CA CYS A 9 -0.54 16.11 -2.41
C CYS A 9 0.83 16.24 -3.09
N ILE A 10 1.91 16.12 -2.31
CA ILE A 10 3.30 16.19 -2.79
C ILE A 10 3.61 15.03 -3.75
N VAL A 11 3.06 13.85 -3.47
CA VAL A 11 3.41 12.62 -4.18
C VAL A 11 2.49 12.32 -5.36
N PHE A 12 1.18 12.53 -5.22
CA PHE A 12 0.15 12.05 -6.16
C PHE A 12 -0.70 13.17 -6.79
N GLY A 13 -0.52 14.43 -6.40
CA GLY A 13 -1.36 15.55 -6.85
C GLY A 13 -2.82 15.45 -6.38
N PRO A 14 -3.78 16.14 -7.02
CA PRO A 14 -5.18 16.08 -6.63
C PRO A 14 -5.77 14.67 -6.88
N LEU A 15 -6.29 14.06 -5.82
CA LEU A 15 -7.05 12.81 -5.92
C LEU A 15 -8.36 13.03 -6.66
N ARG A 16 -8.72 12.10 -7.54
CA ARG A 16 -10.01 12.09 -8.21
C ARG A 16 -11.11 11.74 -7.23
N VAL A 17 -12.33 12.09 -7.62
CA VAL A 17 -13.53 11.86 -6.81
C VAL A 17 -13.71 10.36 -6.53
N SER A 18 -13.50 9.50 -7.54
CA SER A 18 -13.60 8.04 -7.40
C SER A 18 -12.57 7.46 -6.41
N GLU A 19 -11.30 7.86 -6.52
CA GLU A 19 -10.22 7.42 -5.62
C GLU A 19 -10.48 7.89 -4.18
N ARG A 20 -10.91 9.14 -4.02
CA ARG A 20 -11.24 9.70 -2.71
C ARG A 20 -12.38 8.94 -2.06
N GLN A 21 -13.43 8.59 -2.82
CA GLN A 21 -14.56 7.86 -2.29
C GLN A 21 -14.15 6.44 -1.87
N HIS A 22 -13.42 5.73 -2.73
CA HIS A 22 -12.94 4.38 -2.42
C HIS A 22 -12.03 4.33 -1.19
N LEU A 23 -11.11 5.30 -1.06
CA LEU A 23 -10.25 5.42 0.12
C LEU A 23 -11.06 5.73 1.38
N LYS A 24 -12.07 6.62 1.28
CA LYS A 24 -12.92 6.98 2.41
C LYS A 24 -13.72 5.76 2.90
N ASP A 25 -14.29 5.00 1.98
CA ASP A 25 -15.08 3.81 2.31
C ASP A 25 -14.19 2.74 2.95
N LYS A 26 -12.99 2.50 2.40
CA LYS A 26 -12.01 1.58 3.01
C LYS A 26 -11.51 2.04 4.36
N PHE A 27 -11.27 3.34 4.54
CA PHE A 27 -10.84 3.91 5.82
C PHE A 27 -11.90 3.72 6.90
N TRP A 28 -13.16 4.03 6.60
CA TRP A 28 -14.26 3.82 7.55
C TRP A 28 -14.48 2.35 7.87
N ASN A 29 -14.44 1.48 6.87
CA ASN A 29 -14.50 0.03 7.10
C ASN A 29 -13.35 -0.42 8.01
N PHE A 30 -12.12 0.03 7.73
CA PHE A 30 -10.96 -0.33 8.54
C PHE A 30 -11.12 0.12 10.00
N ILE A 31 -11.54 1.37 10.23
CA ILE A 31 -11.81 1.87 11.59
C ILE A 31 -12.85 1.00 12.29
N PHE A 32 -13.95 0.70 11.62
CA PHE A 32 -15.02 -0.10 12.19
C PHE A 32 -14.54 -1.50 12.59
N TYR A 33 -13.82 -2.19 11.70
CA TYR A 33 -13.26 -3.51 12.00
C TYR A 33 -12.24 -3.47 13.13
N LYS A 34 -11.36 -2.46 13.19
CA LYS A 34 -10.35 -2.38 14.26
C LYS A 34 -10.93 -1.96 15.59
N PHE A 35 -11.99 -1.15 15.60
CA PHE A 35 -12.73 -0.86 16.82
C PHE A 35 -13.32 -2.13 17.42
N ILE A 36 -14.03 -2.94 16.62
CA ILE A 36 -14.57 -4.24 17.08
C ILE A 36 -13.44 -5.16 17.53
N PHE A 37 -12.31 -5.18 16.82
CA PHE A 37 -11.17 -6.00 17.19
C PHE A 37 -10.58 -5.64 18.56
N ILE A 38 -10.38 -4.35 18.85
CA ILE A 38 -9.84 -3.88 20.15
C ILE A 38 -10.76 -4.26 21.31
N PHE A 39 -12.05 -3.97 21.19
CA PHE A 39 -12.99 -4.18 22.30
C PHE A 39 -13.52 -5.61 22.38
N GLY A 40 -13.69 -6.29 21.24
CA GLY A 40 -14.27 -7.63 21.17
C GLY A 40 -13.24 -8.75 21.26
N VAL A 41 -12.12 -8.64 20.53
CA VAL A 41 -11.12 -9.73 20.46
C VAL A 41 -10.01 -9.52 21.48
N LEU A 42 -9.40 -8.34 21.49
CA LEU A 42 -8.32 -8.03 22.44
C LEU A 42 -8.83 -7.73 23.85
N ASN A 43 -10.11 -7.36 23.98
CA ASN A 43 -10.77 -7.00 25.25
C ASN A 43 -9.91 -6.04 26.10
N VAL A 44 -9.42 -4.98 25.44
CA VAL A 44 -8.53 -4.02 26.08
C VAL A 44 -9.33 -3.16 27.06
N GLN A 45 -8.92 -3.18 28.33
CA GLN A 45 -9.61 -2.44 29.40
C GLN A 45 -8.82 -1.20 29.86
N THR A 46 -7.53 -1.14 29.56
CA THR A 46 -6.66 -0.04 29.99
C THR A 46 -6.50 1.02 28.90
N VAL A 47 -6.49 2.30 29.29
CA VAL A 47 -6.34 3.41 28.35
C VAL A 47 -4.98 3.40 27.64
N GLU A 48 -3.92 2.93 28.32
CA GLU A 48 -2.56 2.87 27.78
C GLU A 48 -2.48 1.86 26.61
N GLU A 49 -3.04 0.67 26.79
CA GLU A 49 -3.12 -0.32 25.72
C GLU A 49 -4.01 0.14 24.57
N VAL A 50 -5.14 0.82 24.84
CA VAL A 50 -5.97 1.39 23.77
C VAL A 50 -5.17 2.40 22.96
N VAL A 51 -4.40 3.28 23.60
CA VAL A 51 -3.56 4.27 22.90
C VAL A 51 -2.48 3.59 22.08
N MET A 52 -1.80 2.58 22.62
CA MET A 52 -0.81 1.78 21.89
C MET A 52 -1.41 1.14 20.63
N TRP A 53 -2.56 0.48 20.76
CA TRP A 53 -3.26 -0.14 19.62
C TRP A 53 -3.77 0.90 18.63
N CYS A 54 -4.24 2.06 19.08
CA CYS A 54 -4.63 3.16 18.21
C CYS A 54 -3.44 3.66 17.38
N LEU A 55 -2.28 3.87 17.99
CA LEU A 55 -1.06 4.28 17.28
C LEU A 55 -0.61 3.21 16.28
N TRP A 56 -0.67 1.94 16.68
CA TRP A 56 -0.36 0.80 15.82
C TRP A 56 -1.25 0.74 14.58
N PHE A 57 -2.58 0.78 14.77
CA PHE A 57 -3.54 0.74 13.67
C PHE A 57 -3.52 2.01 12.82
N ALA A 58 -3.15 3.16 13.37
CA ALA A 58 -2.94 4.39 12.61
C ALA A 58 -1.80 4.22 11.60
N GLY A 59 -0.69 3.57 11.98
CA GLY A 59 0.40 3.22 11.06
C GLY A 59 -0.06 2.25 9.97
N LEU A 60 -0.76 1.18 10.35
CA LEU A 60 -1.26 0.17 9.41
C LEU A 60 -2.27 0.74 8.40
N VAL A 61 -3.24 1.54 8.84
CA VAL A 61 -4.23 2.14 7.94
C VAL A 61 -3.57 3.12 6.98
N PHE A 62 -2.57 3.88 7.44
CA PHE A 62 -1.84 4.80 6.59
C PHE A 62 -1.14 4.05 5.45
N LEU A 63 -0.39 3.00 5.76
CA LEU A 63 0.26 2.18 4.74
C LEU A 63 -0.76 1.55 3.78
N HIS A 64 -1.83 0.99 4.33
CA HIS A 64 -2.83 0.29 3.55
C HIS A 64 -3.56 1.23 2.57
N LEU A 65 -3.89 2.45 3.00
CA LEU A 65 -4.47 3.47 2.12
C LEU A 65 -3.48 3.94 1.04
N MET A 66 -2.18 4.03 1.37
CA MET A 66 -1.15 4.39 0.38
C MET A 66 -0.97 3.29 -0.67
N VAL A 67 -0.98 2.00 -0.27
CA VAL A 67 -0.91 0.86 -1.21
C VAL A 67 -2.10 0.88 -2.14
N GLN A 68 -3.27 1.13 -1.57
CA GLN A 68 -4.50 1.20 -2.33
C GLN A 68 -4.47 2.35 -3.34
N LEU A 69 -4.02 3.53 -2.94
CA LEU A 69 -3.90 4.66 -3.85
C LEU A 69 -2.90 4.39 -4.98
N CYS A 70 -1.75 3.78 -4.68
CA CYS A 70 -0.77 3.38 -5.69
C CYS A 70 -1.38 2.40 -6.69
N LYS A 71 -2.14 1.41 -6.21
CA LYS A 71 -2.84 0.45 -7.05
C LYS A 71 -3.87 1.14 -7.96
N ASP A 72 -4.72 1.99 -7.41
CA ASP A 72 -5.78 2.67 -8.17
C ASP A 72 -5.17 3.62 -9.24
N ARG A 73 -4.05 4.30 -8.91
CA ARG A 73 -3.28 5.13 -9.86
C ARG A 73 -2.61 4.30 -10.94
N PHE A 74 -2.06 3.15 -10.59
CA PHE A 74 -1.49 2.22 -11.56
C PHE A 74 -2.54 1.70 -12.53
N GLU A 75 -3.68 1.24 -12.02
CA GLU A 75 -4.77 0.73 -12.85
C GLU A 75 -5.22 1.80 -13.86
N TYR A 76 -5.31 3.05 -13.43
CA TYR A 76 -5.55 4.15 -14.34
C TYR A 76 -4.44 4.35 -15.40
N LEU A 77 -3.16 4.34 -14.99
CA LEU A 77 -2.03 4.48 -15.90
C LEU A 77 -2.00 3.36 -16.94
N SER A 78 -2.33 2.12 -16.55
CA SER A 78 -2.41 0.97 -17.47
C SER A 78 -3.51 1.12 -18.52
N PHE A 79 -4.58 1.88 -18.25
CA PHE A 79 -5.64 2.14 -19.22
C PHE A 79 -5.35 3.35 -20.13
N SER A 80 -4.26 4.10 -19.91
CA SER A 80 -3.93 5.31 -20.69
C SER A 80 -2.59 5.14 -21.43
N PRO A 81 -2.62 4.70 -22.71
CA PRO A 81 -1.43 4.28 -23.46
C PRO A 81 -0.48 5.41 -23.87
N THR A 82 -0.74 6.66 -23.47
CA THR A 82 0.06 7.84 -23.85
C THR A 82 0.89 8.42 -22.71
N THR A 83 0.99 7.71 -21.57
CA THR A 83 1.66 8.26 -20.37
C THR A 83 3.18 8.00 -20.39
N PRO A 84 4.04 9.03 -20.15
CA PRO A 84 5.49 8.85 -20.19
C PRO A 84 6.01 7.92 -19.07
N MET A 85 7.00 7.08 -19.40
CA MET A 85 7.65 6.13 -18.48
C MET A 85 8.17 6.74 -17.17
N SER A 86 8.48 8.04 -17.15
CA SER A 86 8.84 8.80 -15.94
C SER A 86 7.79 8.72 -14.83
N SER A 87 6.50 8.73 -15.18
CA SER A 87 5.41 8.61 -14.21
C SER A 87 5.35 7.22 -13.57
N HIS A 88 5.69 6.17 -14.32
CA HIS A 88 5.79 4.81 -13.80
C HIS A 88 6.96 4.68 -12.80
N GLY A 89 8.11 5.28 -13.11
CA GLY A 89 9.26 5.34 -12.18
C GLY A 89 8.92 6.00 -10.84
N ARG A 90 8.13 7.09 -10.84
CA ARG A 90 7.68 7.75 -9.60
C ARG A 90 6.78 6.83 -8.78
N VAL A 91 5.79 6.19 -9.39
CA VAL A 91 4.90 5.24 -8.70
C VAL A 91 5.68 4.04 -8.14
N LEU A 92 6.63 3.50 -8.90
CA LEU A 92 7.49 2.41 -8.44
C LEU A 92 8.34 2.83 -7.24
N SER A 93 8.96 4.01 -7.28
CA SER A 93 9.78 4.52 -6.17
C SER A 93 8.98 4.64 -4.86
N LEU A 94 7.70 5.01 -4.94
CA LEU A 94 6.79 5.10 -3.80
C LEU A 94 6.41 3.73 -3.26
N LEU A 95 6.17 2.78 -4.16
CA LEU A 95 5.92 1.38 -3.80
C LEU A 95 7.10 0.79 -3.03
N VAL A 96 8.33 1.07 -3.45
CA VAL A 96 9.56 0.64 -2.75
C VAL A 96 9.70 1.35 -1.39
N ALA A 97 9.48 2.67 -1.34
CA ALA A 97 9.51 3.42 -0.07
C ALA A 97 8.48 2.86 0.94
N MET A 98 7.32 2.45 0.46
CA MET A 98 6.31 1.82 1.29
C MET A 98 6.71 0.42 1.73
N LEU A 99 7.34 -0.38 0.88
CA LEU A 99 7.87 -1.67 1.27
C LEU A 99 8.89 -1.53 2.41
N LEU A 100 9.79 -0.54 2.31
CA LEU A 100 10.73 -0.23 3.39
C LEU A 100 10.01 0.17 4.69
N SER A 101 8.93 0.95 4.59
CA SER A 101 8.13 1.30 5.77
C SER A 101 7.39 0.10 6.38
N CYS A 102 6.93 -0.88 5.58
CA CYS A 102 6.41 -2.15 6.07
C CYS A 102 7.46 -2.93 6.85
N CYS A 103 8.70 -3.01 6.32
CA CYS A 103 9.81 -3.65 7.02
C CYS A 103 10.15 -2.93 8.34
N GLY A 104 10.12 -1.59 8.34
CA GLY A 104 10.29 -0.79 9.56
C GLY A 104 9.22 -1.10 10.61
N LEU A 105 7.95 -1.18 10.19
CA LEU A 105 6.85 -1.58 11.08
C LEU A 105 7.01 -3.01 11.62
N ALA A 106 7.48 -3.96 10.81
CA ALA A 106 7.78 -5.31 11.27
C ALA A 106 8.93 -5.36 12.29
N ALA A 107 9.94 -4.51 12.13
CA ALA A 107 11.00 -4.36 13.14
C ALA A 107 10.44 -3.77 14.44
N VAL A 108 9.58 -2.75 14.35
CA VAL A 108 8.88 -2.18 15.52
C VAL A 108 7.99 -3.23 16.20
N CYS A 109 7.25 -4.08 15.46
CA CYS A 109 6.52 -5.22 16.04
C CYS A 109 7.44 -6.10 16.88
N SER A 110 8.60 -6.42 16.34
CA SER A 110 9.52 -7.38 16.96
C SER A 110 10.06 -6.84 18.29
N ILE A 111 10.36 -5.54 18.33
CA ILE A 111 10.86 -4.87 19.54
C ILE A 111 9.74 -4.68 20.58
N THR A 112 8.59 -4.15 20.16
CA THR A 112 7.47 -3.80 21.06
C THR A 112 6.66 -5.01 21.51
N GLY A 113 6.52 -6.02 20.65
CA GLY A 113 5.80 -7.24 20.98
C GLY A 113 6.56 -8.12 21.96
N TYR A 114 7.89 -8.08 21.97
CA TYR A 114 8.68 -8.82 22.97
C TYR A 114 8.41 -8.32 24.40
N THR A 115 8.15 -7.02 24.58
CA THR A 115 7.92 -6.43 25.91
C THR A 115 6.50 -6.60 26.44
N HIS A 116 5.50 -6.76 25.56
CA HIS A 116 4.07 -6.85 25.92
C HIS A 116 3.50 -8.28 25.93
N GLY A 117 4.35 -9.29 25.71
CA GLY A 117 3.98 -10.70 25.77
C GLY A 117 3.63 -11.34 24.42
N MET A 118 3.63 -12.69 24.40
CA MET A 118 3.56 -13.47 23.16
C MET A 118 2.24 -13.31 22.39
N HIS A 119 1.11 -13.12 23.08
CA HIS A 119 -0.18 -12.92 22.41
C HIS A 119 -0.21 -11.61 21.62
N THR A 120 0.24 -10.50 22.25
CA THR A 120 0.34 -9.19 21.61
C THR A 120 1.30 -9.23 20.42
N LEU A 121 2.46 -9.86 20.60
CA LEU A 121 3.42 -10.08 19.50
C LEU A 121 2.78 -10.83 18.32
N ALA A 122 2.07 -11.93 18.59
CA ALA A 122 1.45 -12.74 17.54
C ALA A 122 0.41 -11.94 16.73
N PHE A 123 -0.45 -11.16 17.40
CA PHE A 123 -1.43 -10.31 16.71
C PHE A 123 -0.77 -9.18 15.91
N MET A 124 0.23 -8.51 16.47
CA MET A 124 0.97 -7.46 15.76
C MET A 124 1.74 -8.02 14.57
N ALA A 125 2.36 -9.19 14.71
CA ALA A 125 3.05 -9.90 13.64
C ALA A 125 2.08 -10.34 12.53
N ALA A 126 0.91 -10.88 12.87
CA ALA A 126 -0.09 -11.27 11.88
C ALA A 126 -0.59 -10.07 11.05
N GLU A 127 -0.86 -8.94 11.70
CA GLU A 127 -1.32 -7.72 11.05
C GLU A 127 -0.24 -7.07 10.15
N SER A 128 1.02 -7.05 10.61
CA SER A 128 2.14 -6.55 9.81
C SER A 128 2.45 -7.47 8.62
N LEU A 129 2.37 -8.79 8.80
CA LEU A 129 2.51 -9.76 7.72
C LEU A 129 1.40 -9.59 6.67
N LEU A 130 0.14 -9.42 7.10
CA LEU A 130 -0.99 -9.18 6.20
C LEU A 130 -0.78 -7.95 5.32
N VAL A 131 -0.33 -6.83 5.89
CA VAL A 131 -0.03 -5.62 5.12
C VAL A 131 1.15 -5.84 4.19
N THR A 132 2.19 -6.55 4.64
CA THR A 132 3.38 -6.86 3.82
C THR A 132 3.02 -7.71 2.62
N VAL A 133 2.27 -8.81 2.81
CA VAL A 133 1.82 -9.69 1.72
C VAL A 133 0.94 -8.95 0.73
N ARG A 134 -0.01 -8.14 1.21
CA ARG A 134 -0.86 -7.31 0.34
C ARG A 134 -0.03 -6.33 -0.49
N THR A 135 0.96 -5.69 0.13
CA THR A 135 1.86 -4.74 -0.54
C THR A 135 2.72 -5.45 -1.58
N ALA A 136 3.34 -6.57 -1.22
CA ALA A 136 4.15 -7.40 -2.11
C ALA A 136 3.35 -7.89 -3.32
N HIS A 137 2.12 -8.34 -3.12
CA HIS A 137 1.23 -8.75 -4.21
C HIS A 137 0.96 -7.60 -5.20
N VAL A 138 0.72 -6.37 -4.71
CA VAL A 138 0.53 -5.20 -5.58
C VAL A 138 1.81 -4.86 -6.33
N ILE A 139 2.98 -4.93 -5.69
CA ILE A 139 4.28 -4.72 -6.33
C ILE A 139 4.53 -5.77 -7.42
N LEU A 140 4.31 -7.05 -7.15
CA LEU A 140 4.53 -8.11 -8.13
C LEU A 140 3.66 -7.93 -9.36
N ARG A 141 2.35 -7.66 -9.18
CA ARG A 141 1.45 -7.37 -10.30
C ARG A 141 1.92 -6.16 -11.10
N TYR A 142 2.42 -5.13 -10.42
CA TYR A 142 2.96 -3.93 -11.05
C TYR A 142 4.20 -4.22 -11.91
N VAL A 143 5.16 -4.97 -11.37
CA VAL A 143 6.41 -5.35 -12.06
C VAL A 143 6.10 -6.20 -13.30
N ILE A 144 5.20 -7.19 -13.18
CA ILE A 144 4.81 -8.04 -14.31
C ILE A 144 4.19 -7.21 -15.44
N HIS A 145 3.28 -6.29 -15.13
CA HIS A 145 2.66 -5.46 -16.15
C HIS A 145 3.64 -4.49 -16.81
N LEU A 146 4.56 -3.90 -16.03
CA LEU A 146 5.61 -3.04 -16.59
C LEU A 146 6.55 -3.84 -17.50
N TRP A 147 6.86 -5.08 -17.13
CA TRP A 147 7.65 -6.00 -17.95
C TRP A 147 6.97 -6.29 -19.28
N ASP A 148 5.65 -6.54 -19.26
CA ASP A 148 4.82 -6.82 -20.43
C ASP A 148 4.79 -5.63 -21.40
N LEU A 149 4.48 -4.42 -20.89
CA LEU A 149 4.53 -3.17 -21.65
C LEU A 149 5.90 -2.91 -22.29
N ASN A 150 6.98 -3.25 -21.61
CA ASN A 150 8.34 -3.06 -22.13
C ASN A 150 8.73 -4.12 -23.19
N HIS A 151 8.03 -5.25 -23.26
CA HIS A 151 8.28 -6.32 -24.22
C HIS A 151 7.42 -6.23 -25.50
N GLU A 152 6.28 -5.53 -25.48
CA GLU A 152 5.44 -5.32 -26.68
C GLU A 152 6.19 -4.62 -27.84
N GLY A 153 7.22 -3.82 -27.55
CA GLY A 153 8.07 -3.15 -28.56
C GLY A 153 8.98 -4.07 -29.39
N THR A 154 9.09 -5.36 -29.08
CA THR A 154 9.93 -6.29 -29.88
C THR A 154 9.25 -6.87 -31.12
N TRP A 155 7.93 -6.70 -31.27
CA TRP A 155 7.17 -7.24 -32.40
C TRP A 155 6.82 -6.22 -33.49
N GLU A 156 6.73 -4.92 -33.19
CA GLU A 156 6.48 -3.89 -34.21
C GLU A 156 7.62 -3.77 -35.23
N GLY A 157 8.86 -4.10 -34.84
CA GLY A 157 10.02 -4.12 -35.74
C GLY A 157 10.06 -5.32 -36.70
N LYS A 158 9.31 -6.40 -36.44
CA LYS A 158 9.28 -7.56 -37.34
C LYS A 158 8.60 -7.26 -38.67
N GLY A 159 7.58 -6.40 -38.67
CA GLY A 159 6.89 -5.97 -39.89
C GLY A 159 7.81 -5.22 -40.86
N THR A 160 8.74 -4.41 -40.33
CA THR A 160 9.70 -3.67 -41.13
C THR A 160 10.80 -4.56 -41.71
N TYR A 161 11.29 -5.56 -40.96
CA TYR A 161 12.28 -6.51 -41.49
C TYR A 161 11.73 -7.38 -42.62
N VAL A 162 10.46 -7.79 -42.54
CA VAL A 162 9.78 -8.56 -43.59
C VAL A 162 9.46 -7.72 -44.84
N TYR A 163 9.42 -6.40 -44.74
CA TYR A 163 9.16 -5.53 -45.89
C TYR A 163 10.41 -5.30 -46.77
N TYR A 164 11.61 -5.54 -46.24
CA TYR A 164 12.89 -5.33 -46.93
C TYR A 164 13.63 -6.63 -47.29
N THR A 165 13.05 -7.80 -46.98
CA THR A 165 13.48 -9.12 -47.47
C THR A 165 12.43 -9.69 -48.41
#